data_AF-A0A1I3PJT9-F1
#
_entry.id   AF-A0A1I3PJT9-F1
#
_cell.length_a   1.000
_cell.length_b   1.000
_cell.length_c   1.000
_cell.angle_alpha   90.00
_cell.angle_beta   90.00
_cell.angle_gamma   90.00
#
_symmetry.space_group_name_H-M   'P 1'
#
loop_
_entity.id
_entity.type
_entity.pdbx_description
1 polymer ?
#
loop_
_entity_poly.entity_id
_entity_poly.type
_entity_poly.pdbx_seq_one_letter_code
_entity_poly.pdbx_strand_id
1 'polypeptide(L)' 'MQLTDDGSIKYSTSLHDISRWTVEMLLIYMLKRTDIFSADDFGIHESYRRLKDMDKSPTVIQMRILGHI' A
#
# COMPACT_ATOMS: atom_id res chain seq x y z
N MET A 1 -0.62 -20.88 11.60
CA MET A 1 -1.81 -20.37 10.89
C MET A 1 -1.40 -19.03 10.29
N GLN A 2 -1.19 -18.97 8.98
CA GLN A 2 -0.71 -17.77 8.30
C GLN A 2 -1.95 -16.99 7.84
N LEU A 3 -2.16 -15.80 8.39
CA LEU A 3 -3.22 -14.91 7.91
C LEU A 3 -2.83 -14.42 6.52
N THR A 4 -3.77 -14.47 5.58
CA THR A 4 -3.62 -13.78 4.28
C THR A 4 -3.50 -12.28 4.52
N ASP A 5 -2.90 -11.52 3.59
CA ASP A 5 -2.65 -10.08 3.80
C ASP A 5 -3.92 -9.29 4.07
N ASP A 6 -5.00 -9.61 3.36
CA ASP A 6 -6.32 -9.03 3.61
C ASP A 6 -6.85 -9.33 5.02
N GLY A 7 -6.53 -10.51 5.57
CA GLY A 7 -6.90 -10.89 6.93
C GLY A 7 -6.10 -10.12 7.98
N SER A 8 -4.80 -9.94 7.75
CA SER A 8 -3.89 -9.18 8.63
C SER A 8 -4.25 -7.69 8.64
N ILE A 9 -4.52 -7.11 7.46
CA ILE A 9 -4.90 -5.70 7.33
C ILE A 9 -6.23 -5.44 8.03
N LYS A 10 -7.28 -6.24 7.76
CA LYS A 10 -8.60 -6.05 8.40
C LYS A 10 -8.54 -6.15 9.92
N TYR A 11 -7.74 -7.09 10.46
CA TYR A 11 -7.61 -7.26 11.90
C TYR A 11 -6.87 -6.08 12.53
N SER A 12 -5.74 -5.66 11.96
CA SER A 12 -4.91 -4.58 12.51
C SER A 12 -5.56 -3.20 12.38
N THR A 13 -6.35 -2.92 11.33
CA THR A 13 -7.09 -1.66 11.20
C THR A 13 -8.28 -1.51 12.16
N SER A 14 -8.59 -2.55 12.96
CA SER A 14 -9.60 -2.44 14.03
C SER A 14 -9.10 -1.70 15.27
N LEU A 15 -7.78 -1.49 15.38
CA LEU A 15 -7.15 -0.72 16.45
C LEU A 15 -7.21 0.77 16.12
N HIS A 16 -7.60 1.57 17.11
CA HIS A 16 -7.63 3.04 17.02
C HIS A 16 -6.24 3.56 16.60
N ASP A 17 -6.21 4.51 15.65
CA ASP A 17 -5.01 5.15 15.06
C ASP A 17 -4.11 4.29 14.16
N ILE A 18 -4.45 3.03 13.86
CA ILE A 18 -3.69 2.20 12.91
C ILE A 18 -4.37 2.19 11.54
N SER A 19 -3.78 2.91 10.58
CA SER A 19 -4.23 2.92 9.19
C SER A 19 -3.68 1.72 8.40
N ARG A 20 -4.31 1.43 7.25
CA ARG A 20 -3.84 0.43 6.28
C ARG A 20 -2.38 0.65 5.90
N TRP A 21 -2.00 1.89 5.61
CA TRP A 21 -0.64 2.26 5.25
C TRP A 21 0.38 1.82 6.31
N THR A 22 0.07 2.06 7.61
CA THR A 22 0.94 1.64 8.71
C THR A 22 1.14 0.13 8.77
N VAL A 23 0.06 -0.64 8.54
CA VAL A 23 0.13 -2.10 8.51
C VAL A 23 0.97 -2.57 7.31
N GLU A 24 0.74 -2.00 6.13
CA GLU A 24 1.51 -2.32 4.92
C GLU A 24 3.01 -2.05 5.11
N MET A 25 3.38 -0.92 5.72
CA MET A 25 4.78 -0.61 6.05
C MET A 25 5.38 -1.65 7.01
N LEU A 26 4.64 -2.08 8.03
CA LEU A 26 5.09 -3.14 8.94
C LEU A 26 5.31 -4.47 8.19
N LEU A 27 4.37 -4.87 7.33
CA LEU A 27 4.46 -6.11 6.57
C LEU A 27 5.67 -6.11 5.63
N ILE A 28 5.94 -4.98 4.95
CA ILE A 28 7.10 -4.83 4.06
C ILE A 28 8.41 -4.87 4.84
N TYR A 29 8.56 -4.00 5.86
CA TYR A 29 9.86 -3.79 6.49
C TYR A 29 10.21 -4.84 7.55
N MET A 30 9.23 -5.27 8.34
CA MET A 30 9.44 -6.21 9.45
C MET A 30 9.24 -7.66 9.01
N LEU A 31 8.20 -7.94 8.21
CA LEU A 31 7.88 -9.30 7.77
C LEU A 31 8.36 -9.63 6.35
N LYS A 32 9.05 -8.69 5.69
CA LYS A 32 9.68 -8.88 4.37
C LYS A 32 8.71 -9.39 3.32
N ARG A 33 7.44 -8.98 3.38
CA ARG A 33 6.47 -9.25 2.33
C ARG A 33 6.79 -8.42 1.11
N THR A 34 7.01 -9.10 -0.01
CA THR A 34 7.44 -8.51 -1.29
C THR A 34 6.29 -8.32 -2.27
N ASP A 35 5.11 -8.83 -1.91
CA ASP A 35 3.87 -8.84 -2.69
C ASP A 35 2.87 -7.77 -2.23
N ILE A 36 3.36 -6.70 -1.59
CA ILE A 36 2.52 -5.61 -1.07
C ILE A 36 2.82 -4.33 -1.83
N PHE A 37 1.76 -3.76 -2.41
CA PHE A 37 1.78 -2.46 -3.07
C PHE A 37 0.97 -1.44 -2.25
N SER A 38 1.65 -0.50 -1.59
CA SER A 38 0.99 0.48 -0.73
C SER A 38 0.36 1.62 -1.53
N ALA A 39 -0.82 1.37 -2.09
CA ALA A 39 -1.48 2.28 -3.02
C ALA A 39 -1.91 3.63 -2.44
N ASP A 40 -1.83 3.82 -1.13
CA ASP A 40 -2.13 5.09 -0.45
C ASP A 40 -0.83 5.89 -0.12
N ASP A 41 0.35 5.37 -0.47
CA ASP A 41 1.65 5.97 -0.14
C ASP A 41 2.03 7.14 -1.08
N PHE A 42 2.21 8.34 -0.51
CA PHE A 42 2.57 9.53 -1.29
C PHE A 42 3.89 9.37 -2.07
N GLY A 43 4.88 8.69 -1.50
CA GLY A 43 6.16 8.43 -2.15
C GLY A 43 6.00 7.56 -3.40
N ILE A 44 5.15 6.52 -3.34
CA ILE A 44 4.82 5.68 -4.49
C ILE A 44 4.11 6.50 -5.58
N HIS A 45 3.15 7.35 -5.20
CA HIS A 45 2.44 8.23 -6.12
C HIS A 45 3.38 9.18 -6.88
N GLU A 46 4.22 9.91 -6.16
CA GLU A 46 5.15 10.87 -6.75
C GLU A 46 6.26 10.18 -7.56
N SER A 47 6.72 9.01 -7.11
CA SER A 47 7.70 8.21 -7.86
C SER A 47 7.10 7.68 -9.15
N TYR A 48 5.85 7.21 -9.13
CA TYR A 48 5.15 6.75 -10.33
C TYR A 48 4.94 7.89 -11.32
N ARG A 49 4.54 9.07 -10.83
CA ARG A 49 4.40 10.28 -11.66
C ARG A 49 5.70 10.60 -12.40
N ARG A 50 6.85 10.58 -11.69
CA ARG A 50 8.17 10.82 -12.29
C ARG A 50 8.59 9.71 -13.24
N LEU A 51 8.39 8.46 -12.86
CA LEU A 51 8.73 7.28 -13.67
C LEU A 51 7.98 7.27 -15.01
N LYS A 52 6.74 7.75 -15.02
CA LYS A 52 5.87 7.81 -16.21
C LYS A 52 5.81 9.18 -16.88
N ASP A 53 6.66 10.12 -16.44
CA ASP A 53 6.70 11.50 -16.95
C ASP A 53 5.31 12.16 -17.04
N MET A 54 4.54 12.05 -15.95
CA MET A 54 3.18 12.58 -15.88
C MET A 54 3.16 14.00 -15.30
N ASP A 55 2.33 14.87 -15.87
CA ASP A 55 2.10 16.23 -15.36
C ASP A 55 1.49 16.25 -13.96
N LYS A 56 0.65 15.25 -13.64
CA LYS A 56 -0.05 15.13 -12.35
C LYS A 56 0.11 13.74 -11.77
N SER A 57 0.21 13.68 -10.45
CA SER A 57 0.26 12.42 -9.74
C SER A 57 -1.05 11.63 -9.94
N PRO A 58 -0.99 10.30 -10.15
CA PRO A 58 -2.19 9.48 -10.20
C PRO A 58 -2.98 9.57 -8.89
N THR A 59 -4.29 9.33 -8.97
CA THR A 59 -5.19 9.25 -7.81
C THR A 59 -5.03 7.91 -7.09
N VAL A 60 -5.47 7.84 -5.84
CA VAL A 60 -5.44 6.60 -5.05
C VAL A 60 -6.19 5.47 -5.75
N ILE A 61 -7.32 5.78 -6.40
CA ILE A 61 -8.11 4.80 -7.15
C ILE A 61 -7.29 4.25 -8.33
N GLN A 62 -6.60 5.12 -9.08
CA GLN A 62 -5.74 4.68 -10.18
C GLN A 62 -4.59 3.81 -9.67
N MET A 63 -3.98 4.17 -8.53
CA MET A 63 -2.91 3.38 -7.92
C MET A 63 -3.40 2.01 -7.46
N ARG A 64 -4.60 1.91 -6.85
CA ARG A 64 -5.18 0.61 -6.48
C ARG A 64 -5.41 -0.28 -7.69
N ILE A 65 -5.90 0.26 -8.80
CA ILE A 65 -6.04 -0.51 -10.05
C ILE A 65 -4.68 -1.03 -10.53
N LEU A 66 -3.63 -0.22 -10.44
CA LEU A 66 -2.26 -0.63 -10.78
C LEU A 66 -1.65 -1.68 -9.84
N GLY A 67 -2.14 -1.79 -8.59
CA GLY A 67 -1.68 -2.81 -7.65
C GLY A 67 -2.36 -4.17 -7.81
N HIS A 68 -3.37 -4.29 -8.67
CA HIS A 68 -4.15 -5.52 -8.91
C HIS A 68 -3.91 -6.15 -10.30
N ILE A 69 -2.98 -5.58 -11.08
CA ILE A 69 -2.44 -6.15 -12.33
C ILE A 69 -1.25 -7.06 -12.00
#